data_AF-A0A7S1E7G8-F1
#
_entry.id   AF-A0A7S1E7G8-F1
#
_cell.length_a   1.000
_cell.length_b   1.000
_cell.length_c   1.000
_cell.angle_alpha   90.00
_cell.angle_beta   90.00
_cell.angle_gamma   90.00
#
_symmetry.space_group_name_H-M   'P 1'
#
loop_
_entity.id
_entity.type
_entity.pdbx_description
1 polymer ?
#
loop_
_entity_poly.entity_id
_entity_poly.type
_entity_poly.pdbx_seq_one_letter_code
_entity_poly.pdbx_strand_id
1 'polypeptide(L)'
;ATPDCWLGPLRGVRALVSSSDAPGQALEDGSWFKLICGASNQDMPQIRNLALIYTLAGVDCIDCAADPAVVAAVRSGIDAAHSISSSSGSPITPPWLMVSINDDEDPHFRKAKFDPTMCPSDCPRPCEAVCPASAIAAGQGVLDHKCYGCGRCLPACPLGLIVAESYQRSAHQVTTSLGGSPVDAVEIHTAGRETGPL
;
A
#
# COMPACT_ATOMS: atom_id res chain seq x y z
N ALA A 1 -45.69 -23.93 2.11
CA ALA A 1 -44.93 -22.92 2.90
C ALA A 1 -43.55 -23.52 3.17
N THR A 2 -42.52 -22.86 2.66
CA THR A 2 -41.07 -23.13 2.81
C THR A 2 -40.62 -22.77 4.24
N PRO A 3 -39.43 -23.22 4.74
CA PRO A 3 -38.13 -22.79 4.22
C PRO A 3 -37.08 -23.90 4.07
N ASP A 4 -36.72 -24.19 2.82
CA ASP A 4 -35.41 -24.74 2.42
C ASP A 4 -34.62 -23.58 1.82
N CYS A 5 -33.55 -23.12 2.48
CA CYS A 5 -32.57 -22.18 1.93
C CYS A 5 -31.36 -22.14 2.87
N TRP A 6 -30.42 -23.10 2.80
CA TRP A 6 -29.01 -22.95 3.21
C TRP A 6 -28.29 -24.27 2.92
N LEU A 7 -27.97 -24.57 1.67
CA LEU A 7 -26.93 -25.54 1.26
C LEU A 7 -26.77 -25.40 -0.26
N GLY A 8 -26.13 -24.31 -0.69
CA GLY A 8 -25.61 -24.22 -2.05
C GLY A 8 -24.46 -25.22 -2.22
N PRO A 9 -24.27 -25.80 -3.41
CA PRO A 9 -23.19 -26.75 -3.63
C PRO A 9 -21.85 -26.04 -3.39
N LEU A 10 -20.99 -26.66 -2.57
CA LEU A 10 -19.56 -26.35 -2.52
C LEU A 10 -19.04 -26.45 -3.96
N ARG A 11 -18.87 -25.29 -4.61
CA ARG A 11 -18.26 -25.22 -5.93
C ARG A 11 -16.83 -25.74 -5.75
N GLY A 12 -16.61 -26.95 -6.25
CA GLY A 12 -15.32 -27.58 -6.27
C GLY A 12 -14.27 -26.62 -6.86
N VAL A 13 -13.08 -26.71 -6.31
CA VAL A 13 -11.85 -26.12 -6.84
C VAL A 13 -11.79 -26.41 -8.33
N ARG A 14 -12.15 -25.40 -9.14
CA ARG A 14 -12.14 -25.53 -10.59
C ARG A 14 -10.70 -25.28 -11.03
N ALA A 15 -9.94 -26.36 -11.13
CA ALA A 15 -8.75 -26.35 -11.96
C ALA A 15 -9.18 -26.08 -13.42
N LEU A 16 -8.38 -25.27 -14.11
CA LEU A 16 -8.35 -24.99 -15.56
C LEU A 16 -9.26 -23.87 -16.08
N VAL A 17 -8.74 -22.63 -16.00
CA VAL A 17 -8.61 -21.78 -17.21
C VAL A 17 -7.18 -21.24 -17.22
N SER A 18 -6.43 -21.63 -18.25
CA SER A 18 -5.17 -21.00 -18.66
C SER A 18 -5.51 -19.68 -19.34
N SER A 19 -5.88 -18.64 -18.58
CA SER A 19 -5.90 -17.28 -19.10
C SER A 19 -4.59 -16.61 -18.73
N SER A 20 -3.95 -15.99 -19.72
CA SER A 20 -2.67 -15.30 -19.59
C SER A 20 -2.72 -14.02 -18.75
N ASP A 21 -3.80 -13.77 -18.02
CA ASP A 21 -4.00 -12.59 -17.17
C ASP A 21 -5.12 -12.86 -16.15
N ALA A 22 -4.83 -13.63 -15.09
CA ALA A 22 -5.83 -13.92 -14.05
C ALA A 22 -6.34 -12.66 -13.34
N PRO A 23 -5.49 -11.65 -13.03
CA PRO A 23 -5.99 -10.37 -12.54
C PRO A 23 -7.00 -9.75 -13.52
N GLY A 24 -6.68 -9.66 -14.82
CA GLY A 24 -7.59 -9.10 -15.82
C GLY A 24 -8.99 -9.73 -15.80
N GLN A 25 -9.08 -11.06 -15.67
CA GLN A 25 -10.36 -11.75 -15.54
C GLN A 25 -11.10 -11.40 -14.24
N ALA A 26 -10.39 -11.32 -13.10
CA ALA A 26 -11.00 -10.93 -11.83
C ALA A 26 -11.58 -9.50 -11.88
N LEU A 27 -10.96 -8.61 -12.67
CA LEU A 27 -11.47 -7.26 -12.93
C LEU A 27 -12.76 -7.28 -13.74
N GLU A 28 -12.81 -8.06 -14.82
CA GLU A 28 -14.00 -8.23 -15.67
C GLU A 28 -15.17 -8.86 -14.90
N ASP A 29 -14.89 -9.86 -14.07
CA ASP A 29 -15.88 -10.61 -13.30
C ASP A 29 -16.36 -9.85 -12.04
N GLY A 30 -15.73 -8.73 -11.69
CA GLY A 30 -16.05 -7.95 -10.49
C GLY A 30 -15.65 -8.61 -9.18
N SER A 31 -14.72 -9.58 -9.22
CA SER A 31 -14.19 -10.28 -8.04
C SER A 31 -12.79 -9.80 -7.61
N TRP A 32 -12.32 -8.71 -8.21
CA TRP A 32 -10.98 -8.16 -8.02
C TRP A 32 -10.67 -7.75 -6.57
N PHE A 33 -9.50 -8.17 -6.09
CA PHE A 33 -8.96 -7.79 -4.80
C PHE A 33 -7.62 -7.04 -4.93
N LYS A 34 -7.61 -5.77 -4.50
CA LYS A 34 -6.43 -4.89 -4.45
C LYS A 34 -5.91 -4.76 -3.02
N LEU A 35 -4.65 -5.11 -2.80
CA LEU A 35 -3.92 -4.74 -1.59
C LEU A 35 -3.30 -3.36 -1.75
N ILE A 36 -3.58 -2.45 -0.81
CA ILE A 36 -3.00 -1.10 -0.77
C ILE A 36 -1.95 -1.04 0.33
N CYS A 37 -0.66 -1.01 -0.04
CA CYS A 37 0.45 -0.89 0.91
C CYS A 37 0.73 0.57 1.34
N GLY A 38 0.09 1.55 0.68
CA GLY A 38 0.15 2.97 0.98
C GLY A 38 1.20 3.72 0.14
N ALA A 39 0.78 4.81 -0.51
CA ALA A 39 1.62 5.63 -1.39
C ALA A 39 2.80 6.33 -0.66
N SER A 40 2.68 6.49 0.66
CA SER A 40 3.72 7.04 1.54
C SER A 40 4.47 5.99 2.37
N ASN A 41 4.15 4.69 2.25
CA ASN A 41 4.80 3.67 3.05
C ASN A 41 6.12 3.22 2.40
N GLN A 42 7.21 3.25 3.17
CA GLN A 42 8.54 2.81 2.76
C GLN A 42 9.14 1.88 3.84
N ASP A 43 8.31 1.15 4.59
CA ASP A 43 8.77 0.06 5.46
C ASP A 43 8.97 -1.20 4.59
N MET A 44 10.13 -1.27 3.93
CA MET A 44 10.46 -2.34 2.98
C MET A 44 10.27 -3.76 3.55
N PRO A 45 10.74 -4.10 4.77
CA PRO A 45 10.47 -5.40 5.39
C PRO A 45 8.97 -5.70 5.55
N GLN A 46 8.18 -4.73 6.02
CA GLN A 46 6.74 -4.90 6.15
C GLN A 46 6.08 -5.11 4.78
N ILE A 47 6.39 -4.26 3.80
CA ILE A 47 5.82 -4.29 2.45
C ILE A 47 6.13 -5.63 1.77
N ARG A 48 7.38 -6.10 1.85
CA ARG A 48 7.80 -7.39 1.29
C ARG A 48 7.03 -8.56 1.91
N ASN A 49 6.78 -8.53 3.21
CA ASN A 49 6.01 -9.58 3.89
C ASN A 49 4.51 -9.52 3.56
N LEU A 50 3.93 -8.33 3.43
CA LEU A 50 2.56 -8.16 2.95
C LEU A 50 2.41 -8.70 1.52
N ALA A 51 3.31 -8.30 0.61
CA ALA A 51 3.31 -8.79 -0.75
C ALA A 51 3.40 -10.32 -0.83
N LEU A 52 4.29 -10.93 -0.04
CA LEU A 52 4.39 -12.38 0.07
C LEU A 52 3.06 -13.03 0.52
N ILE A 53 2.51 -12.61 1.65
CA ILE A 53 1.33 -13.25 2.25
C ILE A 53 0.11 -13.10 1.34
N TYR A 54 -0.10 -11.91 0.78
CA TYR A 54 -1.26 -11.64 -0.07
C TYR A 54 -1.13 -12.27 -1.45
N THR A 55 0.08 -12.41 -1.99
CA THR A 55 0.31 -13.21 -3.21
C THR A 55 -0.04 -14.67 -2.97
N LEU A 56 0.38 -15.26 -1.85
CA LEU A 56 -0.03 -16.62 -1.47
C LEU A 56 -1.55 -16.76 -1.28
N ALA A 57 -2.23 -15.69 -0.87
CA ALA A 57 -3.69 -15.66 -0.73
C ALA A 57 -4.44 -15.44 -2.04
N GLY A 58 -3.75 -15.13 -3.15
CA GLY A 58 -4.36 -14.87 -4.46
C GLY A 58 -4.87 -13.43 -4.64
N VAL A 59 -4.17 -12.44 -4.12
CA VAL A 59 -4.41 -11.02 -4.46
C VAL A 59 -4.27 -10.81 -5.98
N ASP A 60 -5.11 -9.95 -6.56
CA ASP A 60 -5.04 -9.63 -8.00
C ASP A 60 -4.08 -8.49 -8.28
N CYS A 61 -3.96 -7.54 -7.35
CA CYS A 61 -3.04 -6.41 -7.48
C CYS A 61 -2.48 -5.92 -6.15
N ILE A 62 -1.19 -5.60 -6.14
CA ILE A 62 -0.49 -4.97 -5.03
C ILE A 62 -0.11 -3.55 -5.44
N ASP A 63 -0.63 -2.58 -4.73
CA ASP A 63 -0.33 -1.16 -4.90
C ASP A 63 0.61 -0.64 -3.82
N CYS A 64 1.59 0.15 -4.23
CA CYS A 64 2.67 0.61 -3.38
C CYS A 64 3.17 2.01 -3.78
N ALA A 65 4.04 2.58 -2.94
CA ALA A 65 4.70 3.83 -3.25
C ALA A 65 5.52 3.71 -4.56
N ALA A 66 5.46 4.75 -5.39
CA ALA A 66 6.27 4.86 -6.60
C ALA A 66 7.75 5.16 -6.30
N ASP A 67 8.39 4.25 -5.59
CA ASP A 67 9.79 4.28 -5.15
C ASP A 67 10.48 2.98 -5.60
N PRO A 68 11.64 3.04 -6.28
CA PRO A 68 12.30 1.85 -6.79
C PRO A 68 12.62 0.78 -5.73
N ALA A 69 12.98 1.19 -4.51
CA ALA A 69 13.27 0.27 -3.42
C ALA A 69 11.99 -0.41 -2.91
N VAL A 70 10.88 0.32 -2.89
CA VAL A 70 9.57 -0.24 -2.52
C VAL A 70 9.08 -1.24 -3.59
N VAL A 71 9.18 -0.88 -4.87
CA VAL A 71 8.84 -1.78 -5.99
C VAL A 71 9.68 -3.06 -5.94
N ALA A 72 10.98 -2.95 -5.68
CA ALA A 72 11.85 -4.11 -5.51
C ALA A 72 11.45 -4.99 -4.32
N ALA A 73 11.02 -4.39 -3.20
CA ALA A 73 10.54 -5.11 -2.04
C ALA A 73 9.22 -5.88 -2.32
N VAL A 74 8.29 -5.27 -3.04
CA VAL A 74 7.05 -5.94 -3.49
C VAL A 74 7.37 -7.14 -4.37
N ARG A 75 8.21 -6.96 -5.39
CA ARG A 75 8.65 -8.07 -6.27
C ARG A 75 9.31 -9.20 -5.49
N SER A 76 10.21 -8.87 -4.57
CA SER A 76 10.85 -9.89 -3.71
C SER A 76 9.83 -10.69 -2.88
N GLY A 77 8.72 -10.07 -2.48
CA GLY A 77 7.61 -10.75 -1.81
C GLY A 77 6.86 -11.71 -2.76
N ILE A 78 6.53 -11.24 -3.96
CA ILE A 78 5.87 -12.02 -5.02
C ILE A 78 6.74 -13.23 -5.42
N ASP A 79 8.03 -13.03 -5.69
CA ASP A 79 8.97 -14.09 -6.07
C ASP A 79 9.10 -15.17 -4.98
N ALA A 80 9.13 -14.74 -3.72
CA ALA A 80 9.15 -15.65 -2.58
C ALA A 80 7.85 -16.47 -2.48
N ALA A 81 6.69 -15.87 -2.78
CA ALA A 81 5.41 -16.56 -2.81
C ALA A 81 5.40 -17.65 -3.89
N HIS A 82 5.88 -17.33 -5.10
CA HIS A 82 5.98 -18.30 -6.19
C HIS A 82 6.94 -19.46 -5.87
N SER A 83 8.06 -19.17 -5.19
CA SER A 83 8.99 -20.21 -4.75
C SER A 83 8.33 -21.19 -3.78
N ILE A 84 7.52 -20.69 -2.85
CA ILE A 84 6.75 -21.51 -1.88
C ILE A 84 5.62 -22.28 -2.58
N SER A 85 4.88 -21.63 -3.48
CA SER A 85 3.78 -22.25 -4.25
C SER A 85 4.28 -23.38 -5.18
N SER A 86 5.43 -23.19 -5.82
CA SER A 86 6.04 -24.20 -6.70
C SER A 86 6.44 -25.45 -5.94
N SER A 87 6.95 -25.31 -4.71
CA SER A 87 7.32 -26.45 -3.85
C SER A 87 6.12 -27.18 -3.25
N SER A 88 4.94 -26.55 -3.18
CA SER A 88 3.69 -27.15 -2.67
C SER A 88 2.80 -27.75 -3.77
N GLY A 89 3.20 -27.63 -5.05
CA GLY A 89 2.48 -28.21 -6.19
C GLY A 89 1.18 -27.49 -6.56
N SER A 90 0.93 -26.30 -6.01
CA SER A 90 -0.22 -25.45 -6.31
C SER A 90 0.26 -24.13 -6.89
N PRO A 91 0.48 -24.02 -8.21
CA PRO A 91 0.96 -22.80 -8.84
C PRO A 91 -0.03 -21.65 -8.62
N ILE A 92 0.49 -20.52 -8.16
CA ILE A 92 -0.26 -19.26 -8.03
C ILE A 92 0.08 -18.33 -9.20
N THR A 93 -0.88 -17.51 -9.60
CA THR A 93 -0.67 -16.46 -10.62
C THR A 93 -0.06 -15.22 -9.96
N PRO A 94 0.91 -14.54 -10.60
CA PRO A 94 1.41 -13.28 -10.08
C PRO A 94 0.31 -12.19 -10.09
N PRO A 95 0.21 -11.35 -9.04
CA PRO A 95 -0.63 -10.16 -9.08
C PRO A 95 -0.02 -9.09 -9.99
N TRP A 96 -0.83 -8.14 -10.41
CA TRP A 96 -0.34 -6.88 -10.97
C TRP A 96 0.37 -6.05 -9.90
N LEU A 97 1.51 -5.47 -10.25
CA LEU A 97 2.19 -4.46 -9.44
C LEU A 97 1.76 -3.07 -9.89
N MET A 98 1.09 -2.35 -8.99
CA MET A 98 0.64 -0.99 -9.19
C MET A 98 1.47 -0.01 -8.37
N VAL A 99 1.69 1.18 -8.91
CA VAL A 99 2.28 2.30 -8.17
C VAL A 99 1.36 3.51 -8.16
N SER A 100 1.36 4.24 -7.06
CA SER A 100 0.55 5.44 -6.87
C SER A 100 1.32 6.74 -7.12
N ILE A 101 0.71 7.67 -7.85
CA ILE A 101 1.20 9.04 -8.13
C ILE A 101 0.13 10.09 -7.80
N ASN A 102 0.54 11.35 -7.65
CA ASN A 102 -0.37 12.49 -7.46
C ASN A 102 -0.05 13.65 -8.42
N ASP A 103 -1.10 14.34 -8.86
CA ASP A 103 -1.00 15.54 -9.71
C ASP A 103 -1.08 16.87 -8.95
N ASP A 104 -1.42 16.84 -7.66
CA ASP A 104 -1.54 18.00 -6.76
C ASP A 104 -1.36 17.60 -5.28
N GLU A 105 -1.63 18.50 -4.34
CA GLU A 105 -1.70 18.19 -2.90
C GLU A 105 -2.72 17.08 -2.62
N ASP A 106 -2.25 16.01 -1.98
CA ASP A 106 -3.05 14.82 -1.71
C ASP A 106 -2.78 14.29 -0.29
N PRO A 107 -3.82 14.04 0.54
CA PRO A 107 -3.67 13.51 1.90
C PRO A 107 -3.01 12.13 2.02
N HIS A 108 -2.91 11.35 0.94
CA HIS A 108 -2.20 10.08 0.86
C HIS A 108 -0.70 10.26 0.57
N PHE A 109 -0.29 11.44 0.10
CA PHE A 109 1.10 11.83 -0.19
C PHE A 109 1.61 12.85 0.82
N ARG A 110 1.55 12.47 2.10
CA ARG A 110 2.05 13.29 3.21
C ARG A 110 2.67 12.42 4.28
N LYS A 111 3.59 13.00 5.05
CA LYS A 111 4.18 12.35 6.22
C LYS A 111 4.12 13.27 7.43
N ALA A 112 4.08 12.69 8.62
CA ALA A 112 4.20 13.46 9.85
C ALA A 112 5.66 13.90 10.05
N LYS A 113 5.87 15.12 10.53
CA LYS A 113 7.19 15.62 10.95
C LYS A 113 7.07 16.48 12.20
N PHE A 114 8.14 16.49 13.00
CA PHE A 114 8.36 17.44 14.09
C PHE A 114 9.85 17.47 14.46
N ASP A 115 10.30 18.54 15.10
CA ASP A 115 11.62 18.61 15.72
C ASP A 115 11.59 17.88 17.08
N PRO A 116 12.29 16.75 17.25
CA PRO A 116 12.29 16.02 18.50
C PRO A 116 12.92 16.79 19.67
N THR A 117 13.76 17.80 19.40
CA THR A 117 14.36 18.64 20.45
C THR A 117 13.34 19.58 21.10
N MET A 118 12.23 19.85 20.41
CA MET A 118 11.11 20.64 20.93
C MET A 118 10.12 19.81 21.76
N CYS A 119 10.24 18.48 21.77
CA CYS A 119 9.38 17.58 22.54
C CYS A 119 9.96 17.39 23.95
N PRO A 120 9.25 17.84 25.02
CA PRO A 120 9.74 17.71 26.38
C PRO A 120 10.04 16.26 26.76
N SER A 121 11.06 16.06 27.59
CA SER A 121 11.45 14.72 28.04
C SER A 121 10.36 14.03 28.86
N ASP A 122 9.56 14.80 29.59
CA ASP A 122 8.42 14.41 30.43
C ASP A 122 7.07 14.32 29.68
N CYS A 123 7.07 14.54 28.35
CA CYS A 123 5.87 14.32 27.53
C CYS A 123 5.41 12.86 27.64
N PRO A 124 4.10 12.59 27.85
CA PRO A 124 3.57 11.22 27.89
C PRO A 124 3.52 10.53 26.52
N ARG A 125 3.83 11.26 25.44
CA ARG A 125 3.91 10.78 24.04
C ARG A 125 2.70 9.95 23.57
N PRO A 126 1.46 10.43 23.73
CA PRO A 126 0.28 9.75 23.17
C PRO A 126 0.36 9.55 21.65
N CYS A 127 1.10 10.43 20.95
CA CYS A 127 1.37 10.31 19.52
C CYS A 127 2.10 9.00 19.15
N GLU A 128 2.99 8.48 19.99
CA GLU A 128 3.67 7.19 19.80
C GLU A 128 2.66 6.04 19.89
N ALA A 129 1.85 6.03 20.95
CA ALA A 129 0.87 4.97 21.20
C ALA A 129 -0.21 4.85 20.12
N VAL A 130 -0.65 5.98 19.55
CA VAL A 130 -1.66 5.99 18.48
C VAL A 130 -1.09 5.72 17.09
N CYS A 131 0.24 5.65 16.94
CA CYS A 131 0.87 5.46 15.64
C CYS A 131 0.84 3.97 15.23
N PRO A 132 0.01 3.56 14.26
CA PRO A 132 -0.11 2.16 13.88
C PRO A 132 1.17 1.58 13.26
N ALA A 133 2.00 2.43 12.67
CA ALA A 133 3.27 2.03 12.08
C ALA A 133 4.44 1.99 13.09
N SER A 134 4.21 2.37 14.36
CA SER A 134 5.30 2.61 15.32
C SER A 134 6.41 3.51 14.73
N ALA A 135 5.99 4.55 14.00
CA ALA A 135 6.87 5.44 13.25
C ALA A 135 7.34 6.65 14.06
N ILE A 136 7.06 6.71 15.36
CA ILE A 136 7.51 7.80 16.23
C ILE A 136 8.38 7.19 17.32
N ALA A 137 9.57 7.75 17.51
CA ALA A 137 10.54 7.28 18.49
C ALA A 137 11.08 8.45 19.33
N ALA A 138 11.13 8.25 20.64
CA ALA A 138 11.64 9.23 21.59
C ALA A 138 13.06 9.68 21.22
N GLY A 139 13.27 10.99 21.18
CA GLY A 139 14.55 11.62 20.83
C GLY A 139 14.93 11.55 19.34
N GLN A 140 14.22 10.79 18.51
CA GLN A 140 14.49 10.67 17.07
C GLN A 140 13.43 11.32 16.19
N GLY A 141 12.22 11.52 16.72
CA GLY A 141 11.13 12.12 15.97
C GLY A 141 10.36 11.08 15.16
N VAL A 142 9.94 11.44 13.95
CA VAL A 142 9.25 10.53 13.04
C VAL A 142 10.27 9.75 12.20
N LEU A 143 10.19 8.43 12.23
CA LEU A 143 10.90 7.54 11.32
C LEU A 143 10.23 7.61 9.94
N ASP A 144 10.78 8.46 9.07
CA ASP A 144 10.20 8.80 7.76
C ASP A 144 9.78 7.57 6.95
N HIS A 145 10.64 6.56 6.86
CA HIS A 145 10.37 5.35 6.08
C HIS A 145 9.14 4.55 6.57
N LYS A 146 8.84 4.56 7.87
CA LYS A 146 7.66 3.88 8.43
C LYS A 146 6.40 4.71 8.39
N CYS A 147 6.55 6.04 8.34
CA CYS A 147 5.40 6.93 8.35
C CYS A 147 4.68 6.88 7.01
N TYR A 148 3.49 6.28 6.99
CA TYR A 148 2.61 6.25 5.81
C TYR A 148 1.56 7.36 5.81
N GLY A 149 1.67 8.36 6.69
CA GLY A 149 0.82 9.56 6.60
C GLY A 149 -0.59 9.46 7.18
N CYS A 150 -0.90 8.45 8.00
CA CYS A 150 -2.26 8.26 8.55
C CYS A 150 -2.82 9.44 9.37
N GLY A 151 -1.95 10.33 9.86
CA GLY A 151 -2.34 11.54 10.56
C GLY A 151 -2.87 11.36 12.00
N ARG A 152 -2.95 10.14 12.53
CA ARG A 152 -3.45 9.87 13.90
C ARG A 152 -2.64 10.60 14.99
N CYS A 153 -1.35 10.82 14.73
CA CYS A 153 -0.45 11.51 15.65
C CYS A 153 -0.66 13.04 15.70
N LEU A 154 -1.23 13.64 14.65
CA LEU A 154 -1.44 15.10 14.55
C LEU A 154 -2.34 15.61 15.69
N PRO A 155 -3.59 15.13 15.88
CA PRO A 155 -4.44 15.60 16.98
C PRO A 155 -4.03 15.01 18.33
N ALA A 156 -3.23 13.94 18.35
CA ALA A 156 -2.81 13.29 19.59
C ALA A 156 -1.69 14.07 20.31
N CYS A 157 -0.88 14.86 19.59
CA CYS A 157 0.19 15.62 20.20
C CYS A 157 -0.38 16.73 21.12
N PRO A 158 -0.17 16.69 22.45
CA PRO A 158 -0.75 17.67 23.37
C PRO A 158 -0.17 19.08 23.18
N LEU A 159 1.01 19.19 22.55
CA LEU A 159 1.71 20.44 22.29
C LEU A 159 1.53 20.93 20.84
N GLY A 160 0.82 20.17 20.00
CA GLY A 160 0.63 20.54 18.58
C GLY A 160 1.92 20.62 17.76
N LEU A 161 2.99 19.92 18.15
CA LEU A 161 4.30 19.99 17.50
C LEU A 161 4.37 19.23 16.16
N ILE A 162 3.46 18.29 15.93
CA ILE A 162 3.47 17.42 14.75
C ILE A 162 2.69 18.09 13.63
N VAL A 163 3.34 18.24 12.48
CA VAL A 163 2.74 18.74 11.23
C VAL A 163 2.70 17.65 10.17
N ALA A 164 1.81 17.80 9.21
CA ALA A 164 1.79 16.99 8.00
C ALA A 164 2.55 17.74 6.90
N GLU A 165 3.55 17.10 6.31
CA GLU A 165 4.28 17.61 5.15
C GLU A 165 3.86 16.81 3.93
N SER A 166 3.17 17.48 3.00
CA SER A 166 2.78 16.93 1.71
C SER A 166 3.97 16.90 0.74
N TYR A 167 3.96 15.95 -0.18
CA TYR A 167 4.95 15.87 -1.24
C TYR A 167 4.30 15.43 -2.56
N GLN A 168 4.99 15.68 -3.67
CA GLN A 168 4.55 15.27 -5.00
C GLN A 168 5.38 14.09 -5.50
N ARG A 169 4.69 13.12 -6.08
CA ARG A 169 5.22 12.02 -6.88
C ARG A 169 4.57 12.11 -8.24
N SER A 170 5.17 12.89 -9.13
CA SER A 170 4.60 13.11 -10.47
C SER A 170 4.93 11.96 -11.42
N ALA A 171 4.11 11.78 -12.46
CA ALA A 171 4.34 10.79 -13.50
C ALA A 171 5.74 10.88 -14.12
N HIS A 172 6.24 12.10 -14.38
CA HIS A 172 7.57 12.31 -14.95
C HIS A 172 8.71 11.82 -14.03
N GLN A 173 8.58 12.06 -12.72
CA GLN A 173 9.55 11.55 -11.75
C GLN A 173 9.50 10.03 -11.70
N VAL A 174 8.31 9.43 -11.73
CA VAL A 174 8.15 7.98 -11.67
C VAL A 174 8.70 7.27 -12.91
N THR A 175 8.41 7.78 -14.12
CA THR A 175 8.95 7.19 -15.36
C THR A 175 10.49 7.23 -15.40
N THR A 176 11.08 8.29 -14.85
CA THR A 176 12.54 8.43 -14.76
C THR A 176 13.13 7.56 -13.64
N SER A 177 12.54 7.58 -12.45
CA SER A 177 13.08 6.94 -11.25
C SER A 177 12.91 5.43 -11.25
N LEU A 178 11.85 4.88 -11.83
CA LEU A 178 11.67 3.43 -11.91
C LEU A 178 12.70 2.73 -12.81
N GLY A 179 13.48 3.50 -13.59
CA GLY A 179 14.69 2.99 -14.24
C GLY A 179 14.46 1.77 -15.15
N GLY A 180 13.26 1.66 -15.73
CA GLY A 180 12.88 0.51 -16.55
C GLY A 180 12.41 -0.73 -15.77
N SER A 181 12.17 -0.65 -14.47
CA SER A 181 11.41 -1.68 -13.74
C SER A 181 9.93 -1.61 -14.17
N PRO A 182 9.41 -2.59 -14.92
CA PRO A 182 8.02 -2.56 -15.38
C PRO A 182 7.03 -2.65 -14.21
N VAL A 183 6.07 -1.73 -14.18
CA VAL A 183 4.87 -1.85 -13.35
C VAL A 183 3.72 -2.18 -14.29
N ASP A 184 2.73 -2.92 -13.79
CA ASP A 184 1.60 -3.36 -14.61
C ASP A 184 0.50 -2.28 -14.66
N ALA A 185 0.43 -1.44 -13.63
CA ALA A 185 -0.54 -0.36 -13.54
C ALA A 185 -0.02 0.87 -12.79
N VAL A 186 -0.67 2.01 -13.02
CA VAL A 186 -0.43 3.26 -12.30
C VAL A 186 -1.76 3.78 -11.76
N GLU A 187 -1.82 4.07 -10.47
CA GLU A 187 -2.92 4.81 -9.85
C GLU A 187 -2.57 6.30 -9.82
N ILE A 188 -3.46 7.13 -10.36
CA ILE A 188 -3.28 8.58 -10.41
C ILE A 188 -4.28 9.22 -9.47
N HIS A 189 -3.78 9.88 -8.43
CA HIS A 189 -4.57 10.74 -7.57
C HIS A 189 -4.68 12.10 -8.23
N THR A 190 -5.91 12.48 -8.57
CA THR A 190 -6.20 13.78 -9.19
C THR A 190 -6.94 14.67 -8.20
N ALA A 191 -6.46 15.89 -7.97
CA ALA A 191 -7.31 16.88 -7.33
C ALA A 191 -8.50 17.18 -8.27
N GLY A 192 -9.72 16.95 -7.80
CA GLY A 192 -10.91 17.31 -8.56
C GLY A 192 -10.84 18.79 -8.89
N ARG A 193 -10.59 19.14 -10.15
CA ARG A 193 -10.49 20.54 -10.59
C ARG A 193 -11.74 21.27 -10.11
N GLU A 194 -11.58 22.26 -9.23
CA GLU A 194 -12.62 23.24 -9.04
C GLU A 194 -12.86 23.88 -10.42
N THR A 195 -14.03 23.60 -10.98
CA THR A 195 -14.54 24.41 -12.09
C THR A 195 -14.86 25.76 -11.46
N GLY A 196 -13.88 26.66 -11.48
CA GLY A 196 -14.14 28.07 -11.18
C GLY A 196 -15.30 28.57 -12.05
N PRO A 197 -16.14 29.48 -11.55
CA PRO A 197 -17.31 29.93 -12.30
C PRO A 197 -16.88 30.51 -13.65
N LEU A 198 -17.49 29.99 -14.72
CA LEU A 198 -17.42 30.53 -16.08
C LEU A 198 -17.91 31.98 -16.15
#